data_AF-A0A6H1ZGK2-F1
#
_entry.id   AF-A0A6H1ZGK2-F1
#
_cell.length_a   1.000
_cell.length_b   1.000
_cell.length_c   1.000
_cell.angle_alpha   90.00
_cell.angle_beta   90.00
_cell.angle_gamma   90.00
#
_symmetry.space_group_name_H-M   'P 1'
#
loop_
_entity.id
_entity.type
_entity.pdbx_description
1 polymer ?
#
loop_
_entity_poly.entity_id
_entity_poly.type
_entity_poly.pdbx_seq_one_letter_code
_entity_poly.pdbx_strand_id
1 'polypeptide(L)'
;MHGSFRGYRVRAISPRDAWSQAELELLKTHWPNVKMLCRLLPRRTVRAMQAKANRCGLTPEWTRHMWTAREHSDLRRMVAMGCTRRQIAMHLGLSVQQVAARMQYTGIKMPKRRPVPCGDERIDSIRQRAFDLNMSMTEFDRSLGYTRRFSNCFKGKQMSLSSIGRAVVALGGKLQIEWED
;
A
#
# COMPACT_ATOMS: atom_id res chain seq x y z
N MET A 1 1.22 28.40 -21.49
CA MET A 1 1.67 27.49 -20.41
C MET A 1 0.71 27.59 -19.25
N HIS A 2 -0.30 26.71 -19.17
CA HIS A 2 -1.29 26.75 -18.09
C HIS A 2 -0.84 25.84 -16.94
N GLY A 3 -0.29 26.45 -15.89
CA GLY A 3 0.04 25.77 -14.65
C GLY A 3 -1.23 25.33 -13.93
N SER A 4 -1.49 24.02 -13.90
CA SER A 4 -2.53 23.43 -13.06
C SER A 4 -2.05 23.45 -11.60
N PHE A 5 -2.45 24.49 -10.86
CA PHE A 5 -2.32 24.50 -9.40
C PHE A 5 -3.25 23.41 -8.84
N ARG A 6 -2.69 22.25 -8.48
CA ARG A 6 -3.39 21.26 -7.66
C ARG A 6 -3.80 21.95 -6.36
N GLY A 7 -5.08 22.26 -6.23
CA GLY A 7 -5.65 22.82 -5.01
C GLY A 7 -5.33 21.92 -3.83
N TYR A 8 -4.39 22.33 -3.00
CA TYR A 8 -4.22 21.76 -1.67
C TYR A 8 -5.49 22.10 -0.90
N ARG A 9 -6.34 21.10 -0.63
CA ARG A 9 -7.43 21.26 0.33
C ARG A 9 -6.78 21.57 1.68
N VAL A 10 -6.79 22.85 2.07
CA VAL A 10 -6.45 23.24 3.44
C VAL A 10 -7.50 22.58 4.33
N ARG A 11 -7.08 21.61 5.14
CA ARG A 11 -7.98 20.98 6.11
C ARG A 11 -8.35 22.05 7.13
N ALA A 12 -9.62 22.46 7.15
CA ALA A 12 -10.14 23.30 8.22
C ALA A 12 -9.85 22.60 9.55
N ILE A 13 -8.97 23.18 10.37
CA ILE A 13 -8.66 22.67 11.69
C ILE A 13 -9.88 23.00 12.54
N SER A 14 -10.66 21.98 12.92
CA SER A 14 -11.72 22.19 13.90
C SER A 14 -11.09 22.72 15.19
N PRO A 15 -11.72 23.67 15.91
CA PRO A 15 -11.23 24.12 17.22
C PRO A 15 -10.98 22.97 18.20
N ARG A 16 -11.67 21.82 18.03
CA ARG A 16 -11.46 20.60 18.81
C ARG A 16 -10.16 19.85 18.46
N ASP A 17 -9.62 20.07 17.27
CA ASP A 17 -8.36 19.48 16.80
C ASP A 17 -7.13 20.34 17.14
N ALA A 18 -7.32 21.60 17.56
CA ALA A 18 -6.24 22.48 18.01
C ALA A 18 -5.73 22.05 19.39
N TRP A 19 -4.41 21.90 19.53
CA TRP A 19 -3.77 21.59 20.82
C TRP A 19 -3.71 22.84 21.69
N SER A 20 -4.23 22.77 22.91
CA SER A 20 -4.10 23.88 23.87
C SER A 20 -2.70 23.89 24.50
N GLN A 21 -2.27 25.05 25.01
CA GLN A 21 -0.98 25.15 25.70
C GLN A 21 -0.89 24.22 26.92
N ALA A 22 -1.98 24.08 27.67
CA ALA A 22 -2.06 23.16 28.81
C ALA A 22 -1.87 21.70 28.38
N GLU A 23 -2.48 21.28 27.26
CA GLU A 23 -2.28 19.94 26.71
C GLU A 23 -0.82 19.70 26.26
N LEU A 24 -0.14 20.74 25.76
CA LEU A 24 1.26 20.65 25.35
C LEU A 24 2.21 20.53 26.53
N GLU A 25 1.98 21.28 27.61
CA GLU A 25 2.80 21.19 28.81
C GLU A 25 2.64 19.81 29.48
N LEU A 26 1.41 19.30 29.57
CA LEU A 26 1.18 17.93 30.04
C LEU A 26 1.90 16.89 29.15
N LEU A 27 1.87 17.09 27.84
CA LEU A 27 2.58 16.22 26.89
C LEU A 27 4.10 16.26 27.12
N LYS A 28 4.72 17.43 27.27
CA LYS A 28 6.16 17.58 27.51
C LYS A 28 6.59 16.94 28.84
N THR A 29 5.81 17.15 29.90
CA THR A 29 6.16 16.70 31.26
C THR A 29 6.03 15.19 31.43
N HIS A 30 5.05 14.57 30.76
CA HIS A 30 4.71 13.17 31.01
C HIS A 30 5.07 12.21 29.87
N TRP A 31 5.64 12.70 28.77
CA TRP A 31 6.19 11.83 27.73
C TRP A 31 7.44 11.11 28.25
N PRO A 32 7.64 9.80 27.98
CA PRO A 32 6.89 8.91 27.09
C PRO A 32 5.80 8.05 27.77
N ASN A 33 5.33 8.40 28.97
CA ASN A 33 4.34 7.60 29.71
C ASN A 33 2.91 7.74 29.13
N VAL A 34 2.65 7.00 28.05
CA VAL A 34 1.37 7.02 27.32
C VAL A 34 0.18 6.65 28.20
N LYS A 35 0.33 5.69 29.13
CA LYS A 35 -0.77 5.27 30.02
C LYS A 35 -1.27 6.43 30.88
N MET A 36 -0.35 7.23 31.40
CA MET A 36 -0.68 8.40 32.21
C MET A 36 -1.28 9.52 31.35
N LEU A 37 -0.69 9.78 30.18
CA LEU A 37 -1.22 10.77 29.23
C LEU A 37 -2.64 10.44 28.74
N CYS A 38 -2.99 9.16 28.57
CA CYS A 38 -4.37 8.76 28.24
C CYS A 38 -5.38 9.15 29.34
N ARG A 39 -4.97 9.17 30.61
CA ARG A 39 -5.82 9.60 31.73
C ARG A 39 -5.95 11.12 31.79
N LEU A 40 -4.85 11.84 31.53
CA LEU A 40 -4.78 13.30 31.59
C LEU A 40 -5.39 13.97 30.35
N LEU A 41 -5.31 13.32 29.19
CA LEU A 41 -5.78 13.80 27.89
C LEU A 41 -6.81 12.83 27.28
N PRO A 42 -7.97 12.60 27.94
CA PRO A 42 -8.95 11.59 27.49
C PRO A 42 -9.56 11.91 26.12
N ARG A 43 -9.52 13.18 25.71
CA ARG A 43 -10.01 13.64 24.40
C ARG A 43 -9.03 13.37 23.26
N ARG A 44 -7.77 13.02 23.56
CA ARG A 44 -6.72 12.79 22.56
C ARG A 44 -6.48 11.31 22.39
N THR A 45 -6.41 10.86 21.14
CA THR A 45 -6.00 9.49 20.84
C THR A 45 -4.49 9.34 21.05
N VAL A 46 -4.04 8.13 21.39
CA VAL A 46 -2.61 7.79 21.51
C VAL A 46 -1.82 8.23 20.27
N ARG A 47 -2.40 8.02 19.09
CA ARG A 47 -1.81 8.41 17.81
C ARG A 47 -1.65 9.92 17.67
N ALA A 48 -2.63 10.70 18.16
CA ALA A 48 -2.52 12.17 18.16
C ALA A 48 -1.42 12.65 19.10
N MET A 49 -1.30 12.06 20.30
CA MET A 49 -0.23 12.36 21.25
C MET A 49 1.15 12.03 20.68
N GLN A 50 1.33 10.84 20.10
CA GLN A 50 2.56 10.43 19.41
C GLN A 50 2.92 11.39 18.28
N ALA A 51 1.95 11.75 17.43
CA ALA A 51 2.18 12.67 16.34
C ALA A 51 2.59 14.06 16.82
N LYS A 52 2.00 14.55 17.92
CA LYS A 52 2.35 15.84 18.50
C LYS A 52 3.71 15.81 19.20
N ALA A 53 4.01 14.76 19.97
CA ALA A 53 5.31 14.56 20.59
C ALA A 53 6.44 14.52 19.55
N ASN A 54 6.22 13.80 18.44
CA ASN A 54 7.14 13.78 17.31
C ASN A 54 7.37 15.16 16.67
N ARG A 55 6.32 16.00 16.58
CA ARG A 55 6.42 17.38 16.06
C ARG A 55 7.09 18.33 17.06
N CYS A 56 6.91 18.09 18.35
CA CYS A 56 7.53 18.87 19.43
C CYS A 56 8.97 18.44 19.75
N GLY A 57 9.54 17.47 19.01
CA GLY A 57 10.91 16.99 19.24
C GLY A 57 11.07 16.17 20.52
N LEU A 58 9.98 15.74 21.16
CA LEU A 58 10.01 14.96 22.41
C LEU A 58 10.40 13.49 22.20
N THR A 59 10.40 13.04 20.95
CA THR A 59 10.89 11.71 20.58
C THR A 59 12.37 11.82 20.24
N PRO A 60 13.25 10.98 20.85
CA PRO A 60 14.68 11.10 20.64
C PRO A 60 15.06 10.96 19.16
N GLU A 61 15.99 11.79 18.70
CA GLU A 61 16.41 11.84 17.30
C GLU A 61 17.03 10.52 16.82
N TRP A 62 17.76 9.81 17.70
CA TRP A 62 18.30 8.46 17.47
C TRP A 62 17.24 7.38 17.18
N THR A 63 15.94 7.69 17.36
CA THR A 63 14.86 6.78 16.96
C THR A 63 14.61 6.81 15.45
N ARG A 64 15.09 7.83 14.73
CA ARG A 64 14.90 7.97 13.28
C ARG A 64 16.08 7.32 12.56
N HIS A 65 15.85 6.14 12.01
CA HIS A 65 16.84 5.47 11.15
C HIS A 65 17.21 6.35 9.96
N MET A 66 18.50 6.69 9.85
CA MET A 66 19.04 7.41 8.70
C MET A 66 19.44 6.42 7.62
N TRP A 67 18.80 6.53 6.46
CA TRP A 67 19.11 5.67 5.33
C TRP A 67 20.45 6.03 4.71
N THR A 68 21.40 5.11 4.75
CA THR A 68 22.70 5.28 4.07
C THR A 68 22.58 4.99 2.57
N ALA A 69 23.53 5.48 1.78
CA ALA A 69 23.59 5.20 0.34
C ALA A 69 23.75 3.68 0.05
N ARG A 70 24.47 2.98 0.92
CA ARG A 70 24.66 1.52 0.86
C ARG A 70 23.35 0.78 1.06
N GLU A 71 22.62 1.06 2.15
CA GLU A 71 21.32 0.44 2.43
C GLU A 71 20.31 0.68 1.30
N HIS A 72 20.35 1.87 0.70
CA HIS A 72 19.49 2.21 -0.43
C HIS A 72 19.85 1.42 -1.70
N SER A 73 21.13 1.17 -1.94
CA SER A 73 21.60 0.34 -3.05
C SER A 73 21.25 -1.14 -2.81
N ASP A 74 21.43 -1.62 -1.58
CA ASP A 74 21.04 -2.96 -1.16
C ASP A 74 19.53 -3.18 -1.31
N LEU A 75 18.72 -2.19 -0.91
CA LEU A 75 17.26 -2.19 -1.10
C LEU A 75 16.90 -2.38 -2.59
N ARG A 76 17.50 -1.58 -3.49
CA ARG A 76 17.21 -1.69 -4.93
C ARG A 76 17.58 -3.07 -5.49
N ARG A 77 18.78 -3.56 -5.15
CA ARG A 77 19.26 -4.87 -5.59
C ARG A 77 18.35 -6.00 -5.10
N MET A 78 17.98 -6.00 -3.83
CA MET A 78 17.11 -7.04 -3.26
C MET A 78 15.69 -7.00 -3.83
N VAL A 79 15.15 -5.82 -4.10
CA VAL A 79 13.85 -5.69 -4.79
C VAL A 79 13.92 -6.26 -6.21
N ALA A 80 14.99 -5.98 -6.95
CA ALA A 80 15.21 -6.52 -8.29
C ALA A 80 15.36 -8.06 -8.29
N MET A 81 16.00 -8.63 -7.27
CA MET A 81 16.09 -10.08 -7.05
C MET A 81 14.75 -10.72 -6.62
N GLY A 82 13.70 -9.94 -6.38
CA GLY A 82 12.39 -10.45 -5.97
C GLY A 82 12.29 -10.81 -4.48
N CYS A 83 13.22 -10.34 -3.64
CA CYS A 83 13.16 -10.58 -2.19
C CYS A 83 11.91 -9.94 -1.57
N THR A 84 11.36 -10.59 -0.55
CA THR A 84 10.22 -10.04 0.21
C THR A 84 10.64 -8.88 1.10
N ARG A 85 9.70 -7.98 1.43
CA ARG A 85 9.97 -6.88 2.39
C ARG A 85 10.52 -7.39 3.73
N ARG A 86 10.08 -8.56 4.17
CA ARG A 86 10.55 -9.18 5.42
C ARG A 86 12.01 -9.59 5.34
N GLN A 87 12.42 -10.19 4.22
CA GLN A 87 13.83 -10.55 4.00
C GLN A 87 14.73 -9.32 3.90
N ILE A 88 14.26 -8.27 3.20
CA ILE A 88 14.98 -6.99 3.11
C ILE A 88 15.12 -6.36 4.49
N ALA A 89 14.04 -6.33 5.27
CA ALA A 89 14.04 -5.80 6.63
C ALA A 89 15.03 -6.55 7.53
N MET A 90 15.03 -7.89 7.47
CA MET A 90 15.97 -8.73 8.19
C MET A 90 17.42 -8.48 7.77
N HIS A 91 17.69 -8.33 6.47
CA HIS A 91 19.04 -8.06 5.96
C HIS A 91 19.58 -6.70 6.39
N LEU A 92 18.73 -5.67 6.42
CA LEU A 92 19.10 -4.32 6.82
C LEU A 92 19.04 -4.09 8.34
N GLY A 93 18.58 -5.07 9.13
CA GLY A 93 18.34 -4.88 10.57
C GLY A 93 17.24 -3.87 10.89
N LEU A 94 16.32 -3.64 9.95
CA LEU A 94 15.25 -2.65 10.05
C LEU A 94 13.88 -3.29 10.24
N SER A 95 12.90 -2.50 10.68
CA SER A 95 11.51 -2.93 10.65
C SER A 95 10.96 -2.96 9.23
N VAL A 96 10.00 -3.86 8.98
CA VAL A 96 9.26 -3.95 7.71
C VAL A 96 8.59 -2.61 7.36
N GLN A 97 8.13 -1.86 8.37
CA GLN A 97 7.50 -0.56 8.17
C GLN A 97 8.50 0.50 7.69
N GLN A 98 9.72 0.54 8.24
CA GLN A 98 10.76 1.47 7.77
C GLN A 98 11.13 1.21 6.31
N VAL A 99 11.30 -0.06 5.94
CA VAL A 99 11.54 -0.45 4.54
C VAL A 99 10.37 -0.03 3.65
N ALA A 100 9.13 -0.31 4.04
CA ALA A 100 7.94 0.07 3.27
C ALA A 100 7.83 1.60 3.09
N ALA A 101 8.06 2.38 4.15
CA ALA A 101 8.06 3.83 4.10
C ALA A 101 9.15 4.36 3.16
N ARG A 102 10.35 3.78 3.19
CA ARG A 102 11.44 4.16 2.28
C ARG A 102 11.11 3.84 0.83
N MET A 103 10.58 2.66 0.55
CA MET A 103 10.15 2.27 -0.79
C MET A 103 9.11 3.25 -1.35
N GLN A 104 8.14 3.66 -0.52
CA GLN A 104 7.13 4.66 -0.91
C GLN A 104 7.76 6.02 -1.19
N TYR A 105 8.65 6.50 -0.32
CA TYR A 105 9.34 7.79 -0.49
C TYR A 105 10.20 7.83 -1.78
N THR A 106 10.84 6.71 -2.10
CA THR A 106 11.78 6.60 -3.23
C THR A 106 11.14 6.11 -4.52
N GLY A 107 9.85 5.77 -4.49
CA GLY A 107 9.11 5.24 -5.64
C GLY A 107 9.50 3.82 -6.07
N ILE A 108 10.30 3.10 -5.27
CA ILE A 108 10.70 1.72 -5.58
C ILE A 108 9.49 0.80 -5.39
N LYS A 109 9.05 0.16 -6.48
CA LYS A 109 7.94 -0.80 -6.46
C LYS A 109 8.48 -2.23 -6.44
N MET A 110 7.78 -3.11 -5.73
CA MET A 110 8.04 -4.54 -5.81
C MET A 110 7.65 -5.06 -7.20
N PRO A 111 8.35 -6.09 -7.71
CA PRO A 111 7.89 -6.79 -8.90
C PRO A 111 6.49 -7.35 -8.65
N LYS A 112 5.64 -7.27 -9.68
CA LYS A 112 4.28 -7.84 -9.61
C LYS A 112 4.43 -9.36 -9.44
N ARG A 113 3.66 -9.95 -8.54
CA ARG A 113 3.62 -11.41 -8.34
C ARG A 113 2.62 -12.03 -9.30
N ARG A 114 2.92 -13.25 -9.75
CA ARG A 114 1.97 -14.06 -10.53
C ARG A 114 0.65 -14.18 -9.74
N PRO A 115 -0.50 -14.10 -10.42
CA PRO A 115 -1.79 -14.28 -9.77
C PRO A 115 -1.90 -15.70 -9.21
N VAL A 116 -2.44 -15.82 -8.00
CA VAL A 116 -2.73 -17.13 -7.41
C VAL A 116 -3.92 -17.74 -8.17
N PRO A 117 -3.83 -19.01 -8.62
CA PRO A 117 -4.93 -19.69 -9.28
C PRO A 117 -6.21 -19.68 -8.43
N CYS A 118 -7.34 -19.34 -9.04
CA CYS A 118 -8.66 -19.36 -8.40
C CYS A 118 -9.35 -20.73 -8.53
N GLY A 119 -8.86 -21.62 -9.42
CA GLY A 119 -9.36 -22.98 -9.58
C GLY A 119 -10.29 -23.17 -10.78
N ASP A 120 -10.51 -22.14 -11.59
CA ASP A 120 -11.10 -22.26 -12.94
C ASP A 120 -10.00 -21.91 -13.95
N GLU A 121 -9.60 -22.88 -14.75
CA GLU A 121 -8.49 -22.77 -15.70
C GLU A 121 -8.70 -21.66 -16.74
N ARG A 122 -9.95 -21.43 -17.17
CA ARG A 122 -10.28 -20.37 -18.13
C ARG A 122 -10.06 -18.99 -17.52
N ILE A 123 -10.38 -18.84 -16.24
CA ILE A 123 -10.19 -17.59 -15.52
C ILE A 123 -8.71 -17.39 -15.18
N ASP A 124 -8.02 -18.46 -14.78
CA ASP A 124 -6.62 -18.41 -14.42
C ASP A 124 -5.71 -18.13 -15.62
N SER A 125 -6.02 -18.67 -16.80
CA SER A 125 -5.32 -18.33 -18.05
C SER A 125 -5.48 -16.85 -18.42
N ILE A 126 -6.69 -16.28 -18.31
CA ILE A 126 -6.95 -14.84 -18.51
C ILE A 126 -6.12 -13.99 -17.54
N ARG A 127 -6.13 -14.35 -16.25
CA ARG A 127 -5.37 -13.63 -15.21
C ARG A 127 -3.87 -13.72 -15.45
N GLN A 128 -3.37 -14.89 -15.83
CA GLN A 128 -1.96 -15.09 -16.17
C GLN A 128 -1.58 -14.28 -17.41
N ARG A 129 -2.39 -14.30 -18.48
CA ARG A 129 -2.14 -13.51 -19.69
C ARG A 129 -2.11 -12.01 -19.41
N ALA A 130 -3.04 -11.50 -18.61
CA ALA A 130 -3.02 -10.10 -18.19
C ALA A 130 -1.78 -9.75 -17.35
N PHE A 131 -1.29 -10.68 -16.53
CA PHE A 131 -0.02 -10.54 -15.82
C PHE A 131 1.19 -10.52 -16.76
N ASP A 132 1.21 -11.37 -17.80
CA ASP A 132 2.29 -11.41 -18.80
C ASP A 132 2.36 -10.12 -19.62
N LEU A 133 1.21 -9.47 -19.85
CA LEU A 133 1.10 -8.13 -20.43
C LEU A 133 1.40 -7.00 -19.42
N ASN A 134 1.91 -7.34 -18.24
CA ASN A 134 2.27 -6.44 -17.16
C ASN A 134 1.12 -5.54 -16.68
N MET A 135 -0.14 -5.97 -16.84
CA MET A 135 -1.32 -5.26 -16.33
C MET A 135 -1.65 -5.74 -14.91
N SER A 136 -2.02 -4.82 -14.00
CA SER A 136 -2.61 -5.26 -12.73
C SER A 136 -4.06 -5.72 -12.94
N MET A 137 -4.54 -6.64 -12.11
CA MET A 137 -5.94 -7.10 -12.20
C MET A 137 -6.94 -5.95 -12.04
N THR A 138 -6.59 -4.93 -11.24
CA THR A 138 -7.44 -3.74 -11.07
C THR A 138 -7.43 -2.84 -12.31
N GLU A 139 -6.28 -2.68 -12.98
CA GLU A 139 -6.22 -1.97 -14.26
C GLU A 139 -6.99 -2.74 -15.35
N PHE A 140 -6.86 -4.07 -15.37
CA PHE A 140 -7.56 -4.94 -16.31
C PHE A 140 -9.09 -4.92 -16.11
N ASP A 141 -9.56 -5.02 -14.86
CA ASP A 141 -10.98 -4.85 -14.56
C ASP A 141 -11.48 -3.48 -15.05
N ARG A 142 -10.71 -2.42 -14.80
CA ARG A 142 -11.05 -1.06 -15.23
C ARG A 142 -11.11 -0.93 -16.76
N SER A 143 -10.19 -1.55 -17.51
CA SER A 143 -10.22 -1.50 -18.98
C SER A 143 -11.46 -2.19 -19.58
N LEU A 144 -12.06 -3.13 -18.86
CA LEU A 144 -13.30 -3.80 -19.26
C LEU A 144 -14.57 -3.09 -18.73
N GLY A 145 -14.41 -1.96 -18.02
CA GLY A 145 -15.53 -1.26 -17.36
C GLY A 145 -16.02 -1.96 -16.08
N TYR A 146 -15.24 -2.89 -15.52
CA TYR A 146 -15.53 -3.55 -14.26
C TYR A 146 -14.82 -2.88 -13.09
N THR A 147 -15.39 -3.03 -11.89
CA THR A 147 -14.77 -2.51 -10.67
C THR A 147 -13.75 -3.50 -10.10
N ARG A 148 -14.16 -4.76 -9.87
CA ARG A 148 -13.34 -5.83 -9.22
C ARG A 148 -13.79 -7.24 -9.62
N ARG A 149 -14.00 -7.51 -10.91
CA ARG A 149 -14.59 -8.78 -11.37
C ARG A 149 -13.55 -9.90 -11.35
N PHE A 150 -12.46 -9.73 -12.08
CA PHE A 150 -11.31 -10.65 -12.13
C PHE A 150 -10.40 -10.49 -10.92
N SER A 151 -10.32 -9.30 -10.33
CA SER A 151 -9.48 -9.06 -9.15
C SER A 151 -10.02 -9.73 -7.87
N ASN A 152 -11.34 -9.94 -7.77
CA ASN A 152 -12.00 -10.59 -6.62
C ASN A 152 -12.53 -11.98 -6.99
N CYS A 153 -11.78 -12.73 -7.81
CA CYS A 153 -12.11 -14.11 -8.14
C CYS A 153 -11.62 -15.07 -7.04
N PHE A 154 -12.45 -16.03 -6.65
CA PHE A 154 -12.14 -17.06 -5.66
C PHE A 154 -12.74 -18.40 -6.12
N LYS A 155 -12.28 -19.51 -5.53
CA LYS A 155 -12.73 -20.86 -5.88
C LYS A 155 -14.24 -21.01 -5.71
N GLY A 156 -14.93 -21.43 -6.78
CA GLY A 156 -16.39 -21.58 -6.80
C GLY A 156 -17.16 -20.33 -7.24
N LYS A 157 -16.48 -19.20 -7.48
CA LYS A 157 -17.13 -18.02 -8.05
C LYS A 157 -17.43 -18.25 -9.53
N GLN A 158 -18.72 -18.32 -9.86
CA GLN A 158 -19.17 -18.39 -11.25
C GLN A 158 -18.99 -17.03 -11.95
N MET A 159 -18.42 -17.05 -13.15
CA MET A 159 -18.36 -15.88 -14.03
C MET A 159 -19.17 -16.12 -15.30
N SER A 160 -19.87 -15.08 -15.75
CA SER A 160 -20.65 -15.16 -16.99
C SER A 160 -19.73 -15.36 -18.19
N LEU A 161 -20.13 -16.22 -19.12
CA LEU A 161 -19.42 -16.44 -20.39
C LEU A 161 -19.24 -15.13 -21.17
N SER A 162 -20.19 -14.19 -21.06
CA SER A 162 -20.07 -12.86 -21.65
C SER A 162 -18.91 -12.04 -21.08
N SER A 163 -18.65 -12.13 -19.77
CA SER A 163 -17.53 -11.45 -19.13
C SER A 163 -16.20 -12.10 -19.54
N ILE A 164 -16.19 -13.42 -19.62
CA ILE A 164 -15.02 -14.21 -20.08
C ILE A 164 -14.70 -13.86 -21.54
N GLY A 165 -15.70 -13.87 -22.44
CA GLY A 165 -15.52 -13.53 -23.84
C GLY A 165 -14.96 -12.12 -24.05
N ARG A 166 -15.50 -11.11 -23.35
CA ARG A 166 -14.95 -9.74 -23.38
C ARG A 166 -13.50 -9.68 -22.92
N ALA A 167 -13.16 -10.39 -21.86
CA ALA A 167 -11.80 -10.44 -21.33
C ALA A 167 -10.82 -11.11 -22.30
N VAL A 168 -11.23 -12.23 -22.91
CA VAL A 168 -10.44 -12.95 -23.92
C VAL A 168 -10.16 -12.06 -25.13
N VAL A 169 -11.19 -11.38 -25.67
CA VAL A 169 -11.03 -10.45 -26.80
C VAL A 169 -10.10 -9.28 -26.43
N ALA A 170 -10.25 -8.69 -25.24
CA ALA A 170 -9.41 -7.57 -24.79
C ALA A 170 -7.93 -7.95 -24.63
N LEU A 171 -7.64 -9.22 -24.35
CA LEU A 171 -6.28 -9.76 -24.25
C LEU A 171 -5.74 -10.34 -25.57
N GLY A 172 -6.51 -10.21 -26.67
CA GLY A 172 -6.15 -10.69 -28.01
C GLY A 172 -6.32 -12.20 -28.22
N GLY A 173 -7.11 -12.87 -27.38
CA GLY A 173 -7.41 -14.30 -27.51
C GLY A 173 -8.69 -14.59 -28.30
N LYS A 174 -8.96 -15.88 -28.52
CA LYS A 174 -10.19 -16.40 -29.12
C LYS A 174 -10.79 -17.46 -28.19
N LEU A 175 -12.11 -17.44 -28.01
CA LEU A 175 -12.85 -18.46 -27.27
C LEU A 175 -13.38 -19.47 -28.28
N GLN A 176 -12.99 -20.74 -28.16
CA GLN A 176 -13.46 -21.83 -29.00
C GLN A 176 -14.28 -22.82 -28.16
N ILE A 177 -15.28 -23.43 -28.79
CA ILE A 177 -16.07 -24.53 -28.24
C ILE A 177 -15.75 -25.73 -29.12
N GLU A 178 -15.12 -26.74 -28.54
CA GLU A 178 -14.82 -28.01 -29.18
C GLU A 178 -15.71 -29.08 -28.55
N TRP A 179 -16.28 -29.94 -29.38
CA TRP A 179 -17.04 -31.12 -28.96
C TRP A 179 -16.18 -32.34 -29.27
N GLU A 180 -16.08 -33.26 -28.32
CA GLU A 180 -15.58 -34.61 -28.62
C GLU A 180 -16.70 -35.38 -29.33
N ASP A 181 -16.36 -36.11 -30.39
CA ASP A 181 -17.29 -36.96 -31.16
C ASP A 181 -17.89 -38.10 -30.30
#